data_AF-A0A6N6L1H2-F1
#
_entry.id   AF-A0A6N6L1H2-F1
#
_cell.length_a   1.000
_cell.length_b   1.000
_cell.length_c   1.000
_cell.angle_alpha   90.00
_cell.angle_beta   90.00
_cell.angle_gamma   90.00
#
_symmetry.space_group_name_H-M   'P 1'
#
loop_
_entity.id
_entity.type
_entity.pdbx_description
1 polymer ?
#
loop_
_entity_poly.entity_id
_entity_poly.type
_entity_poly.pdbx_seq_one_letter_code
_entity_poly.pdbx_strand_id
1 'polypeptide(L)'
;MAETYTYTARDADNPDSLVTITLYPDYVKINPTGLWDQLGKLSTADEKAGELRRQLASQAGPTALKIIESISGPIHLSDFNVSLEDERLRINTWQRLSRLRLTPINLTIHRVDNPDAAEAFVAELQRRKQEITSARALPGIFDYWAGWSALVIGLLTGVLVVVLIQRRNKQS
;
A
#
# COMPACT_ATOMS: atom_id res chain seq x y z
N MET A 1 15.40 10.41 10.59
CA MET A 1 14.64 10.91 9.41
C MET A 1 14.87 9.89 8.30
N ALA A 2 13.83 9.45 7.59
CA ALA A 2 14.04 8.49 6.49
C ALA A 2 14.67 9.22 5.29
N GLU A 3 15.83 8.77 4.84
CA GLU A 3 16.55 9.36 3.71
C GLU A 3 16.00 8.86 2.36
N THR A 4 16.28 9.57 1.28
CA THR A 4 15.95 9.09 -0.08
C THR A 4 16.72 7.81 -0.37
N TYR A 5 16.03 6.74 -0.76
CA TYR A 5 16.64 5.47 -1.12
C TYR A 5 16.24 5.06 -2.54
N THR A 6 17.23 4.85 -3.41
CA THR A 6 16.99 4.47 -4.81
C THR A 6 17.50 3.06 -5.05
N TYR A 7 16.68 2.27 -5.72
CA TYR A 7 17.02 0.92 -6.15
C TYR A 7 16.61 0.75 -7.61
N THR A 8 17.49 0.15 -8.40
CA THR A 8 17.20 -0.22 -9.79
C THR A 8 17.26 -1.74 -9.88
N ALA A 9 16.16 -2.34 -10.31
CA ALA A 9 16.12 -3.74 -10.68
C ALA A 9 16.15 -3.86 -12.19
N ARG A 10 17.06 -4.67 -12.71
CA ARG A 10 17.15 -5.00 -14.13
C ARG A 10 16.89 -6.49 -14.30
N ASP A 11 16.20 -6.85 -15.38
CA ASP A 11 16.02 -8.25 -15.76
C ASP A 11 17.36 -8.81 -16.28
N ALA A 12 17.86 -9.87 -15.63
CA ALA A 12 19.10 -10.53 -15.98
C ALA A 12 19.05 -11.18 -17.36
N ASP A 13 17.86 -11.60 -17.80
CA ASP A 13 17.65 -12.26 -19.08
C ASP A 13 17.30 -11.25 -20.19
N ASN A 14 16.85 -10.05 -19.82
CA ASN A 14 16.57 -8.95 -20.74
C ASN A 14 17.04 -7.58 -20.17
N PRO A 15 18.29 -7.16 -20.45
CA PRO A 15 18.88 -5.95 -19.87
C PRO A 15 18.14 -4.63 -20.17
N ASP A 16 17.35 -4.60 -21.25
CA ASP A 16 16.53 -3.44 -21.64
C ASP A 16 15.25 -3.30 -20.80
N SER A 17 14.89 -4.35 -20.05
CA SER A 17 13.80 -4.37 -19.09
C SER A 17 14.32 -4.04 -17.69
N LEU A 18 14.06 -2.80 -17.25
CA LEU A 18 14.47 -2.36 -15.91
C LEU A 18 13.44 -1.43 -15.27
N VAL A 19 13.44 -1.42 -13.95
CA VAL A 19 12.65 -0.50 -13.14
C VAL A 19 13.55 0.21 -12.15
N THR A 20 13.50 1.54 -12.15
CA THR A 20 14.12 2.34 -11.10
C THR A 20 13.06 2.79 -10.13
N ILE A 21 13.26 2.50 -8.85
CA ILE A 21 12.36 2.81 -7.77
C ILE A 21 13.07 3.76 -6.81
N THR A 22 12.45 4.89 -6.51
CA THR A 22 12.97 5.87 -5.55
C THR A 22 11.98 6.04 -4.41
N LEU A 23 12.41 5.66 -3.21
CA LEU A 23 11.68 5.86 -1.96
C LEU A 23 12.01 7.23 -1.38
N TYR A 24 11.00 8.09 -1.31
CA TYR A 24 11.00 9.29 -0.50
C TYR A 24 10.37 8.99 0.87
N PRO A 25 10.38 9.93 1.84
CA PRO A 25 9.83 9.67 3.17
C PRO A 25 8.35 9.24 3.18
N ASP A 26 7.54 9.78 2.27
CA ASP A 26 6.08 9.66 2.24
C ASP A 26 5.53 9.06 0.94
N TYR A 27 6.31 9.10 -0.15
CA TYR A 27 5.92 8.57 -1.44
C TYR A 27 7.04 7.80 -2.15
N VAL A 28 6.66 7.10 -3.21
CA VAL A 28 7.53 6.33 -4.10
C VAL A 28 7.37 6.87 -5.50
N LYS A 29 8.48 6.99 -6.22
CA LYS A 29 8.48 7.18 -7.67
C LYS A 29 9.00 5.92 -8.33
N ILE A 30 8.38 5.56 -9.45
CA ILE A 30 8.76 4.41 -10.26
C ILE A 30 9.00 4.91 -11.67
N ASN A 31 10.16 4.57 -12.22
CA ASN A 31 10.51 4.78 -13.61
C ASN A 31 10.76 3.42 -14.25
N PRO A 32 9.72 2.79 -14.84
CA PRO A 32 9.90 1.61 -15.68
C PRO A 32 10.47 2.03 -17.04
N THR A 33 11.57 1.42 -17.45
CA THR A 33 12.17 1.58 -18.77
C THR A 33 12.07 0.24 -19.50
N GLY A 34 11.53 0.24 -20.72
CA GLY A 34 11.26 -0.98 -21.50
C GLY A 34 10.09 -1.85 -21.02
N LEU A 35 9.66 -1.68 -19.76
CA LEU A 35 8.54 -2.44 -19.16
C LEU A 35 7.14 -1.95 -19.59
N TRP A 36 6.98 -0.65 -19.87
CA TRP A 36 5.68 -0.07 -20.26
C TRP A 36 5.16 -0.64 -21.58
N ASP A 37 6.06 -0.90 -22.52
CA ASP A 37 5.72 -1.44 -23.84
C ASP A 37 5.22 -2.90 -23.76
N GLN A 38 5.50 -3.58 -22.64
CA GLN A 38 5.06 -4.96 -22.37
C GLN A 38 3.75 -5.03 -21.57
N LEU A 39 3.48 -4.06 -20.68
CA LEU A 39 2.21 -3.98 -19.94
C LEU A 39 0.99 -3.76 -20.84
N GLY A 40 1.15 -3.03 -21.94
CA GLY A 40 0.10 -2.80 -22.93
C GLY A 40 -0.30 -4.03 -23.75
N LYS A 41 0.23 -5.22 -23.44
CA LYS A 41 -0.09 -6.47 -24.14
C LYS A 41 -0.74 -7.54 -23.26
N LEU A 42 -0.79 -7.34 -21.94
CA LEU A 42 -1.17 -8.39 -20.97
C LEU A 42 -2.38 -8.05 -20.10
N SER A 43 -3.01 -6.89 -20.26
CA SER A 43 -4.19 -6.50 -19.47
C SER A 43 -5.47 -6.65 -20.27
N THR A 44 -6.34 -7.59 -19.89
CA THR A 44 -7.72 -7.71 -20.40
C THR A 44 -8.61 -6.50 -20.07
N ALA A 45 -8.11 -5.49 -19.33
CA ALA A 45 -8.76 -4.20 -19.15
C ALA A 45 -8.55 -3.23 -20.33
N ASP A 46 -7.80 -3.63 -21.37
CA ASP A 46 -7.45 -2.79 -22.53
C ASP A 46 -8.63 -2.35 -23.40
N GLU A 47 -9.76 -3.06 -23.42
CA GLU A 47 -10.92 -2.56 -24.15
C GLU A 47 -11.44 -1.26 -23.52
N LYS A 48 -11.67 -1.26 -22.20
CA LYS A 48 -12.16 -0.06 -21.49
C LYS A 48 -11.07 1.00 -21.31
N ALA A 49 -9.83 0.61 -21.02
CA ALA A 49 -8.73 1.55 -20.86
C ALA A 49 -8.28 2.16 -22.19
N GLY A 50 -8.28 1.37 -23.28
CA GLY A 50 -8.02 1.81 -24.64
C GLY A 50 -9.11 2.71 -25.19
N GLU A 51 -10.38 2.43 -24.88
CA GLU A 51 -11.52 3.30 -25.21
C GLU A 51 -11.49 4.61 -24.41
N LEU A 52 -11.14 4.56 -23.12
CA LEU A 52 -10.91 5.74 -22.28
C LEU A 52 -9.74 6.58 -22.81
N ARG A 53 -8.62 5.95 -23.21
CA ARG A 53 -7.48 6.62 -23.86
C ARG A 53 -7.88 7.27 -25.16
N ARG A 54 -8.66 6.59 -26.01
CA ARG A 54 -9.15 7.14 -27.29
C ARG A 54 -10.12 8.30 -27.08
N GLN A 55 -10.98 8.26 -26.06
CA GLN A 55 -11.85 9.38 -25.69
C GLN A 55 -11.08 10.56 -25.08
N LEU A 56 -10.08 10.31 -24.24
CA LEU A 56 -9.21 11.35 -23.67
C LEU A 56 -8.30 11.99 -24.73
N ALA A 57 -7.79 11.19 -25.67
CA ALA A 57 -6.98 11.67 -26.78
C ALA A 57 -7.80 12.43 -27.83
N SER A 58 -9.06 12.05 -28.07
CA SER A 58 -9.94 12.75 -29.00
C SER A 58 -10.51 14.05 -28.43
N GLN A 59 -10.58 14.18 -27.10
CA GLN A 59 -10.94 15.42 -26.39
C GLN A 59 -9.73 16.15 -25.81
N ALA A 60 -8.53 15.95 -26.35
CA ALA A 60 -7.26 16.40 -25.78
C ALA A 60 -7.16 17.93 -25.65
N GLY A 61 -7.68 18.46 -24.54
CA GLY A 61 -7.26 19.73 -23.95
C GLY A 61 -6.11 19.52 -22.95
N PRO A 62 -5.53 20.61 -22.41
CA PRO A 62 -4.37 20.57 -21.49
C PRO A 62 -4.58 19.71 -20.22
N THR A 63 -5.82 19.36 -19.88
CA THR A 63 -6.17 18.48 -18.77
C THR A 63 -5.78 17.01 -19.00
N ALA A 64 -5.78 16.53 -20.25
CA ALA A 64 -5.41 15.15 -20.58
C ALA A 64 -3.91 14.87 -20.38
N LEU A 65 -3.05 15.86 -20.66
CA LEU A 65 -1.61 15.81 -20.39
C LEU A 65 -1.33 15.62 -18.90
N LYS A 66 -2.03 16.34 -18.02
CA LYS A 66 -1.89 16.20 -16.57
C LYS A 66 -2.29 14.81 -16.06
N ILE A 67 -3.23 14.13 -16.72
CA ILE A 67 -3.64 12.78 -16.34
C ILE A 67 -2.51 11.79 -16.69
N ILE A 68 -1.90 11.92 -17.87
CA ILE A 68 -0.75 11.11 -18.27
C ILE A 68 0.44 11.35 -17.33
N GLU A 69 0.74 12.61 -16.99
CA GLU A 69 1.77 12.98 -16.01
C GLU A 69 1.44 12.48 -14.58
N SER A 70 0.15 12.37 -14.23
CA SER A 70 -0.26 11.85 -12.92
C SER A 70 -0.14 10.32 -12.77
N ILE A 71 0.00 9.58 -13.87
CA ILE A 71 0.29 8.13 -13.84
C ILE A 71 1.71 7.87 -13.35
N SER A 72 2.67 8.77 -13.64
CA SER A 72 4.03 8.77 -13.07
C SER A 72 4.15 9.59 -11.79
N GLY A 73 3.02 10.03 -11.23
CA GLY A 73 2.95 10.84 -10.03
C GLY A 73 3.44 10.09 -8.76
N PRO A 74 3.68 10.82 -7.67
CA PRO A 74 4.11 10.24 -6.40
C PRO A 74 3.08 9.21 -5.89
N ILE A 75 3.51 7.97 -5.73
CA ILE A 75 2.69 6.86 -5.20
C ILE A 75 2.85 6.85 -3.68
N HIS A 76 1.75 6.89 -2.94
CA HIS A 76 1.84 6.84 -1.48
C HIS A 76 2.45 5.51 -1.00
N LEU A 77 3.36 5.54 -0.02
CA LEU A 77 4.11 4.35 0.41
C LEU A 77 3.20 3.18 0.85
N SER A 78 2.03 3.48 1.41
CA SER A 78 1.02 2.49 1.81
C SER A 78 0.41 1.70 0.66
N ASP A 79 0.42 2.26 -0.55
CA ASP A 79 -0.16 1.65 -1.74
C ASP A 79 0.87 0.93 -2.61
N PHE A 80 2.16 1.11 -2.29
CA PHE A 80 3.27 0.47 -2.98
C PHE A 80 3.69 -0.81 -2.25
N ASN A 81 3.65 -1.95 -2.93
CA ASN A 81 4.05 -3.24 -2.39
C ASN A 81 5.08 -3.87 -3.32
N VAL A 82 6.14 -4.41 -2.73
CA VAL A 82 7.19 -5.12 -3.44
C VAL A 82 7.50 -6.41 -2.70
N SER A 83 7.68 -7.48 -3.44
CA SER A 83 8.09 -8.78 -2.92
C SER A 83 9.12 -9.41 -3.85
N LEU A 84 10.09 -10.10 -3.27
CA LEU A 84 11.06 -10.92 -3.98
C LEU A 84 10.77 -12.39 -3.67
N GLU A 85 10.61 -13.22 -4.70
CA GLU A 85 10.35 -14.66 -4.59
C GLU A 85 11.07 -15.36 -5.74
N ASP A 86 11.95 -16.33 -5.45
CA ASP A 86 12.73 -17.05 -6.47
C ASP A 86 13.42 -16.14 -7.51
N GLU A 87 14.13 -15.10 -7.06
CA GLU A 87 14.76 -14.06 -7.90
C GLU A 87 13.76 -13.21 -8.72
N ARG A 88 12.45 -13.39 -8.54
CA ARG A 88 11.41 -12.59 -9.21
C ARG A 88 11.02 -11.42 -8.34
N LEU A 89 11.18 -10.21 -8.87
CA LEU A 89 10.71 -9.00 -8.22
C LEU A 89 9.31 -8.68 -8.71
N ARG A 90 8.34 -8.73 -7.80
CA ARG A 90 6.95 -8.36 -8.06
C ARG A 90 6.64 -7.03 -7.40
N ILE A 91 6.09 -6.10 -8.16
CA ILE A 91 5.71 -4.76 -7.72
C ILE A 91 4.22 -4.60 -7.97
N ASN A 92 3.45 -4.38 -6.91
CA ASN A 92 2.01 -4.15 -6.98
C ASN A 92 1.72 -2.78 -6.40
N THR A 93 1.14 -1.90 -7.20
CA THR A 93 0.81 -0.53 -6.79
C THR A 93 -0.59 -0.12 -7.20
N TRP A 94 -1.19 0.83 -6.49
CA TRP A 94 -2.47 1.43 -6.85
C TRP A 94 -2.28 2.87 -7.29
N GLN A 95 -2.77 3.19 -8.48
CA GLN A 95 -2.87 4.58 -8.89
C GLN A 95 -4.06 5.24 -8.16
N ARG A 96 -3.83 6.45 -7.63
CA ARG A 96 -4.87 7.26 -7.00
C ARG A 96 -5.22 8.49 -7.84
N LEU A 97 -6.50 8.84 -7.84
CA LEU A 97 -6.99 10.16 -8.23
C LEU A 97 -7.82 10.72 -7.08
N SER A 98 -7.45 11.89 -6.56
CA SER A 98 -8.18 12.55 -5.45
C SER A 98 -8.53 11.60 -4.30
N ARG A 99 -7.56 10.79 -3.86
CA ARG A 99 -7.63 9.76 -2.80
C ARG A 99 -8.33 8.45 -3.14
N LEU A 100 -9.01 8.32 -4.27
CA LEU A 100 -9.63 7.07 -4.70
C LEU A 100 -8.62 6.19 -5.42
N ARG A 101 -8.53 4.90 -5.04
CA ARG A 101 -7.76 3.89 -5.78
C ARG A 101 -8.52 3.55 -7.06
N LEU A 102 -7.88 3.72 -8.21
CA LEU A 102 -8.52 3.51 -9.51
C LEU A 102 -8.14 2.16 -10.12
N THR A 103 -6.86 2.02 -10.46
CA THR A 103 -6.37 0.87 -11.22
C THR A 103 -5.14 0.28 -10.53
N PRO A 104 -5.11 -1.05 -10.31
CA PRO A 104 -3.91 -1.73 -9.86
C PRO A 104 -2.92 -1.85 -11.02
N ILE A 105 -1.65 -1.59 -10.75
CA ILE A 105 -0.53 -1.77 -11.68
C ILE A 105 0.37 -2.83 -11.09
N ASN A 106 0.60 -3.90 -11.84
CA ASN A 106 1.46 -5.01 -11.43
C ASN A 106 2.64 -5.08 -12.41
N LEU A 107 3.86 -4.89 -11.90
CA LEU A 107 5.10 -5.06 -12.66
C LEU A 107 5.80 -6.31 -12.14
N THR A 108 6.38 -7.10 -13.03
CA THR A 108 7.19 -8.26 -12.65
C THR A 108 8.47 -8.26 -13.45
N ILE A 109 9.60 -8.37 -12.74
CA ILE A 109 10.90 -8.72 -13.32
C ILE A 109 11.14 -10.18 -13.00
N HIS A 110 11.39 -10.99 -14.03
CA HIS A 110 11.42 -12.45 -13.88
C HIS A 110 12.67 -12.93 -13.19
N ARG A 111 13.80 -12.26 -13.45
CA ARG A 111 15.06 -12.59 -12.80
C ARG A 111 15.82 -11.31 -12.56
N VAL A 112 15.93 -10.89 -11.30
CA VAL A 112 16.72 -9.70 -10.99
C VAL A 112 18.20 -9.98 -11.13
N ASP A 113 18.93 -9.01 -11.67
CA ASP A 113 20.38 -9.03 -11.79
C ASP A 113 21.10 -9.07 -10.43
N ASN A 114 20.47 -8.52 -9.39
CA ASN A 114 21.00 -8.50 -8.03
C ASN A 114 19.89 -8.81 -6.99
N PRO A 115 19.72 -10.09 -6.59
CA PRO A 115 18.70 -10.48 -5.62
C PRO A 115 18.99 -9.97 -4.20
N ASP A 116 20.26 -9.90 -3.79
CA ASP A 116 20.64 -9.40 -2.45
C ASP A 116 20.24 -7.91 -2.28
N ALA A 117 20.48 -7.09 -3.31
CA ALA A 117 20.05 -5.70 -3.31
C ALA A 117 18.52 -5.57 -3.35
N ALA A 118 17.84 -6.47 -4.07
CA ALA A 118 16.38 -6.52 -4.09
C ALA A 118 15.80 -6.83 -2.70
N GLU A 119 16.39 -7.79 -1.98
CA GLU A 119 15.98 -8.17 -0.63
C GLU A 119 16.21 -7.00 0.35
N ALA A 120 17.37 -6.36 0.28
CA ALA A 120 17.67 -5.19 1.09
C ALA A 120 16.67 -4.04 0.84
N PHE A 121 16.29 -3.82 -0.42
CA PHE A 121 15.27 -2.83 -0.77
C PHE A 121 13.89 -3.19 -0.21
N VAL A 122 13.46 -4.45 -0.33
CA VAL A 122 12.17 -4.92 0.22
C VAL A 122 12.14 -4.76 1.74
N ALA A 123 13.23 -5.11 2.42
CA ALA A 123 13.36 -4.94 3.87
C ALA A 123 13.27 -3.46 4.27
N GLU A 124 13.95 -2.56 3.56
CA GLU A 124 13.91 -1.12 3.82
C GLU A 124 12.51 -0.53 3.58
N LEU A 125 11.83 -0.93 2.50
CA LEU A 125 10.44 -0.55 2.25
C LEU A 125 9.53 -0.99 3.40
N GLN A 126 9.65 -2.24 3.84
CA GLN A 126 8.81 -2.79 4.90
C GLN A 126 9.08 -2.09 6.24
N ARG A 127 10.34 -1.83 6.56
CA ARG A 127 10.75 -1.06 7.75
C ARG A 127 10.08 0.32 7.77
N ARG A 128 10.12 1.07 6.66
CA ARG A 128 9.47 2.39 6.54
C ARG A 128 7.95 2.31 6.67
N LYS A 129 7.32 1.31 6.05
CA LYS A 129 5.87 1.11 6.18
C LYS A 129 5.48 0.83 7.63
N GLN A 130 6.27 0.03 8.35
CA GLN A 130 6.07 -0.23 9.78
C GLN A 130 6.22 1.03 10.62
N GLU A 131 7.22 1.88 10.36
CA GLU A 131 7.37 3.18 11.05
C GLU A 131 6.15 4.09 10.85
N ILE A 132 5.63 4.18 9.62
CA ILE A 132 4.43 4.98 9.33
C ILE A 132 3.18 4.39 10.00
N THR A 133 3.03 3.06 9.99
CA THR A 133 1.88 2.39 10.61
C THR A 133 1.93 2.44 12.13
N SER A 134 3.11 2.30 12.74
CA SER A 134 3.30 2.37 14.19
C SER A 134 3.15 3.79 14.73
N ALA A 135 3.60 4.82 13.99
CA ALA A 135 3.25 6.21 14.28
C ALA A 135 1.74 6.50 14.18
N ARG A 136 1.00 5.67 13.42
CA ARG A 136 -0.46 5.70 13.28
C ARG A 136 -1.18 4.68 14.18
N ALA A 137 -0.46 3.92 15.01
CA ALA A 137 -1.06 2.93 15.91
C ALA A 137 -2.00 3.67 16.86
N LEU A 138 -3.30 3.50 16.61
CA LEU A 138 -4.43 4.24 17.16
C LEU A 138 -4.42 4.25 18.70
N PRO A 139 -4.01 5.35 19.36
CA PRO A 139 -4.13 5.46 20.81
C PRO A 139 -5.56 5.80 21.25
N GLY A 140 -6.52 5.99 20.33
CA GLY A 140 -7.82 6.61 20.67
C GLY A 140 -9.05 5.72 20.61
N ILE A 141 -9.11 4.73 19.70
CA ILE A 141 -10.37 4.00 19.46
C ILE A 141 -10.58 2.93 20.53
N PHE A 142 -9.52 2.23 20.95
CA PHE A 142 -9.61 1.21 22.00
C PHE A 142 -9.81 1.81 23.40
N ASP A 143 -9.27 3.00 23.68
CA ASP A 143 -9.46 3.70 24.96
C ASP A 143 -10.93 4.08 25.20
N TYR A 144 -11.64 4.50 24.15
CA TYR A 144 -13.07 4.79 24.26
C TYR A 144 -13.88 3.54 24.63
N TRP A 145 -13.64 2.41 23.95
CA TRP A 145 -14.32 1.15 24.26
C TRP A 145 -13.90 0.57 25.62
N ALA A 146 -12.65 0.79 26.04
CA ALA A 146 -12.16 0.38 27.35
C ALA A 146 -12.95 1.07 28.48
N GLY A 147 -13.22 2.37 28.36
CA GLY A 147 -14.05 3.12 29.31
C GLY A 147 -15.45 2.53 29.47
N TRP A 148 -16.14 2.23 28.35
CA TRP A 148 -17.48 1.60 28.39
C TRP A 148 -17.44 0.19 28.98
N SER A 149 -16.44 -0.61 28.61
CA SER A 149 -16.29 -1.98 29.10
C SER A 149 -16.07 -2.04 30.61
N ALA A 150 -15.24 -1.13 31.17
CA ALA A 150 -15.00 -1.04 32.61
C ALA A 150 -16.28 -0.66 33.38
N LEU A 151 -17.10 0.24 32.82
CA LEU A 151 -18.36 0.66 33.42
C LEU A 151 -19.37 -0.50 33.46
N VAL A 152 -19.51 -1.25 32.36
CA VAL A 152 -20.38 -2.43 32.30
C VAL A 152 -19.94 -3.52 33.26
N ILE A 153 -18.63 -3.82 33.32
CA ILE A 153 -18.08 -4.82 34.26
C ILE A 153 -18.30 -4.39 35.71
N GLY A 154 -18.09 -3.11 36.04
CA GLY A 154 -18.34 -2.56 37.37
C GLY A 154 -19.81 -2.66 37.80
N LEU A 155 -20.73 -2.40 36.88
CA LEU A 155 -22.18 -2.51 37.14
C LEU A 155 -22.60 -3.96 37.37
N LEU A 156 -22.13 -4.89 36.53
CA LEU A 156 -22.45 -6.31 36.66
C LEU A 156 -21.90 -6.93 37.95
N THR A 157 -20.65 -6.59 38.30
CA THR A 157 -20.03 -7.04 39.55
C THR A 157 -20.73 -6.45 40.78
N GLY A 158 -21.09 -5.16 40.75
CA GLY A 158 -21.86 -4.52 41.81
C GLY A 158 -23.23 -5.17 42.03
N VAL A 159 -23.98 -5.42 40.96
CA VAL A 159 -25.28 -6.12 41.03
C VAL A 159 -25.12 -7.53 41.59
N LEU A 160 -24.10 -8.27 41.15
CA LEU A 160 -23.83 -9.62 41.64
C LEU A 160 -23.57 -9.62 43.16
N VAL A 161 -22.75 -8.68 43.65
CA VAL A 161 -22.44 -8.54 45.09
C VAL A 161 -23.71 -8.23 45.89
N VAL A 162 -24.54 -7.30 45.41
CA VAL A 162 -25.81 -6.96 46.09
C VAL A 162 -26.76 -8.16 46.15
N VAL A 163 -26.89 -8.92 45.06
CA VAL A 163 -27.72 -10.13 45.02
C VAL A 163 -27.21 -11.21 45.98
N LEU A 164 -25.89 -11.40 46.08
CA LEU A 164 -25.29 -12.35 47.01
C LEU A 164 -25.54 -11.94 48.47
N ILE A 165 -25.43 -10.65 48.80
CA ILE A 165 -25.71 -10.13 50.14
C ILE A 165 -27.20 -10.32 50.51
N GLN A 166 -28.12 -9.99 49.60
CA GLN A 166 -29.56 -10.16 49.84
C GLN A 166 -29.97 -11.63 50.00
N ARG A 167 -29.35 -12.54 49.24
CA ARG A 167 -29.59 -13.98 49.40
C ARG A 167 -29.10 -14.50 50.76
N ARG A 168 -27.97 -13.98 51.25
CA ARG A 168 -27.40 -14.37 52.55
C ARG A 168 -28.27 -13.90 53.73
N ASN A 169 -28.85 -12.70 53.65
CA ASN A 169 -29.73 -12.17 54.70
C ASN A 169 -31.13 -12.80 54.76
N LYS A 170 -31.60 -13.45 53.69
CA LYS A 170 -32.90 -14.16 53.68
C LYS A 170 -32.85 -15.58 54.24
N GLN A 171 -31.67 -16.11 54.53
CA GLN A 171 -31.47 -17.46 55.08
C GLN A 171 -31.08 -17.48 56.57
N SER A 172 -31.09 -16.32 57.23
CA SER A 172 -30.97 -16.15 58.68
C SER A 172 -32.31 -15.74 59.27
#